data_AF-A0A7N8X5V3-F1
#
_entry.id   AF-A0A7N8X5V3-F1
#
_cell.length_a   1.000
_cell.length_b   1.000
_cell.length_c   1.000
_cell.angle_alpha   90.00
_cell.angle_beta   90.00
_cell.angle_gamma   90.00
#
_symmetry.space_group_name_H-M   'P 1'
#
loop_
_entity.id
_entity.type
_entity.pdbx_description
1 polymer ?
#
loop_
_entity_poly.entity_id
_entity_poly.type
_entity_poly.pdbx_seq_one_letter_code
_entity_poly.pdbx_strand_id
1 'polypeptide(L)'
;MYNIKRLWQRIINYIILGLLHCIVITLQMDLIIYSLLFALHVTLVCCSPGLLLDVVIDRYHIPRFCPREVQTEDFIRYHFNGTFYVDGKTFDSSHDRGKAFVSQVGLGRLITGMDRGLQGMCVNERRRITVPPHLAYGSIGTGGVIPPDAVLVYDVLLLDIWNTEDEVQIRTISKPATCRRTTVVSDFVRYHYNGTLLTGETFESSYSRNATYDTYLGQGDVIKGMDEGLLGMCLGETRIIIVPPFLAYGENGYGTVVPPQATLVFEVLLVDVFNPKDDLIVEVKEVPEGCTRRTVTGDYIRYHYNGTFQDGKAFDSSYQRNSTYNTYIGMGYVIHGMDKALQGLCMGEKRRITIPPHMAYGEEGIGELIPGSAVLVFDIHIIDFHNSKDSVQIQVTRKPQECNVTSEADDLIQYRYNCSLMDGTLLYSSDQYDSPSITILGANKVIPGLEEGLSGMCVGERREVIIPPHWGHGENGAGEVPGSAVLMFELELMELQKGVPEGYMFVWLGDGPDPLFPAMDLNGDKEVPLEEFSSFIMIQVKEGKGRLRPGVDADSIIKDMFNNQDQNKDGKIVEDELKLKEDEPEQVTRDEL
;
A
#
# COMPACT_ATOMS: atom_id res chain seq x y z
N MET A 1 -29.75 -67.49 -26.91
CA MET A 1 -30.43 -66.17 -27.00
C MET A 1 -30.77 -65.84 -28.46
N TYR A 2 -31.66 -66.63 -29.06
CA TYR A 2 -31.98 -66.63 -30.49
C TYR A 2 -33.41 -66.11 -30.76
N ASN A 3 -33.93 -65.22 -29.90
CA ASN A 3 -35.35 -64.83 -29.92
C ASN A 3 -35.63 -63.33 -29.72
N ILE A 4 -34.67 -62.44 -30.01
CA ILE A 4 -34.89 -60.97 -30.01
C ILE A 4 -34.74 -60.36 -31.43
N LYS A 5 -34.00 -61.01 -32.34
CA LYS A 5 -33.86 -60.54 -33.74
C LYS A 5 -35.09 -60.77 -34.62
N ARG A 6 -35.99 -61.71 -34.27
CA ARG A 6 -37.22 -61.98 -35.04
C ARG A 6 -38.37 -61.01 -34.75
N LEU A 7 -38.31 -60.29 -33.63
CA LEU A 7 -39.32 -59.29 -33.26
C LEU A 7 -39.07 -57.93 -33.95
N TRP A 8 -37.79 -57.57 -34.15
CA TRP A 8 -37.40 -56.33 -34.82
C TRP A 8 -37.63 -56.34 -36.35
N GLN A 9 -37.53 -57.50 -37.00
CA GLN A 9 -37.80 -57.62 -38.45
C GLN A 9 -39.30 -57.49 -38.80
N ARG A 10 -40.20 -57.72 -37.84
CA ARG A 10 -41.66 -57.60 -38.05
C ARG A 10 -42.20 -56.19 -37.83
N ILE A 11 -41.51 -55.36 -37.05
CA ILE A 11 -41.89 -53.95 -36.81
C ILE A 11 -41.47 -53.06 -37.99
N ILE A 12 -40.31 -53.35 -38.61
CA ILE A 12 -39.81 -52.58 -39.77
C ILE A 12 -40.68 -52.79 -41.02
N ASN A 13 -41.26 -53.98 -41.23
CA ASN A 13 -42.13 -54.25 -42.37
C ASN A 13 -43.55 -53.66 -42.23
N TYR A 14 -44.00 -53.29 -41.03
CA TYR A 14 -45.32 -52.64 -40.83
C TYR A 14 -45.28 -51.12 -41.06
N ILE A 15 -44.11 -50.48 -40.91
CA ILE A 15 -43.96 -49.04 -41.12
C ILE A 15 -43.74 -48.71 -42.61
N ILE A 16 -43.13 -49.63 -43.37
CA ILE A 16 -42.89 -49.46 -44.82
C ILE A 16 -44.17 -49.70 -45.65
N LEU A 17 -45.16 -50.42 -45.12
CA LEU A 17 -46.44 -50.68 -45.81
C LEU A 17 -47.49 -49.54 -45.62
N GLY A 18 -47.28 -48.64 -44.65
CA GLY A 18 -48.17 -47.50 -44.38
C GLY A 18 -47.82 -46.22 -45.16
N LEU A 19 -46.62 -46.11 -45.71
CA LEU A 19 -46.15 -44.92 -46.45
C LEU A 19 -46.31 -45.02 -47.98
N LEU A 20 -46.74 -46.18 -48.51
CA LEU A 20 -46.99 -46.36 -49.94
C LEU A 20 -48.46 -46.17 -50.38
N HIS A 21 -49.38 -45.95 -49.43
CA HIS A 21 -50.82 -45.80 -49.71
C HIS A 21 -51.34 -44.34 -49.72
N CYS A 22 -50.48 -43.35 -49.50
CA CYS A 22 -50.87 -41.92 -49.50
C CYS A 22 -50.34 -41.09 -50.67
N ILE A 23 -49.62 -41.71 -51.62
CA ILE A 23 -49.01 -41.01 -52.78
C ILE A 23 -49.74 -41.34 -54.11
N VAL A 24 -50.84 -42.11 -54.09
CA VAL A 24 -51.53 -42.56 -55.32
C VAL A 24 -53.00 -42.07 -55.41
N ILE A 25 -53.43 -41.13 -54.58
CA ILE A 25 -54.77 -40.52 -54.71
C ILE A 25 -54.66 -38.99 -54.61
N THR A 26 -54.16 -38.35 -55.68
CA THR A 26 -54.48 -36.96 -56.10
C THR A 26 -53.81 -36.61 -57.45
N LEU A 27 -53.72 -37.58 -58.37
CA LEU A 27 -53.30 -37.34 -59.76
C LEU A 27 -54.31 -37.96 -60.72
N GLN A 28 -55.59 -37.58 -60.63
CA GLN A 28 -56.55 -37.84 -61.70
C GLN A 28 -57.85 -37.03 -61.60
N MET A 29 -57.78 -35.69 -61.62
CA MET A 29 -58.87 -34.82 -62.08
C MET A 29 -58.26 -33.44 -62.40
N ASP A 30 -57.95 -33.20 -63.68
CA ASP A 30 -57.94 -31.86 -64.33
C ASP A 30 -57.38 -31.97 -65.77
N LEU A 31 -57.88 -32.96 -66.50
CA LEU A 31 -57.92 -32.94 -67.97
C LEU A 31 -59.40 -33.10 -68.33
N ILE A 32 -59.90 -32.30 -69.27
CA ILE A 32 -61.29 -32.23 -69.81
C ILE A 32 -62.12 -30.99 -69.38
N ILE A 33 -61.48 -29.83 -69.12
CA ILE A 33 -62.16 -28.52 -69.21
C ILE A 33 -61.28 -27.54 -70.01
N TYR A 34 -60.88 -27.94 -71.22
CA TYR A 34 -60.07 -27.10 -72.13
C TYR A 34 -60.40 -27.31 -73.63
N SER A 35 -61.66 -27.57 -73.97
CA SER A 35 -62.02 -27.84 -75.38
C SER A 35 -63.28 -27.17 -75.93
N LEU A 36 -63.83 -26.14 -75.29
CA LEU A 36 -64.92 -25.35 -75.89
C LEU A 36 -64.99 -23.93 -75.31
N LEU A 37 -64.21 -23.01 -75.88
CA LEU A 37 -64.55 -21.59 -76.08
C LEU A 37 -63.34 -20.86 -76.66
N PHE A 38 -63.08 -21.12 -77.94
CA PHE A 38 -62.25 -20.27 -78.78
C PHE A 38 -63.17 -19.24 -79.48
N ALA A 39 -62.66 -18.02 -79.60
CA ALA A 39 -63.19 -16.87 -80.36
C ALA A 39 -64.16 -15.92 -79.63
N LEU A 40 -63.60 -14.83 -79.06
CA LEU A 40 -63.81 -13.49 -79.63
C LEU A 40 -62.87 -12.42 -79.02
N HIS A 41 -62.17 -11.73 -79.91
CA HIS A 41 -61.63 -10.36 -79.82
C HIS A 41 -60.34 -10.10 -79.02
N VAL A 42 -59.29 -9.92 -79.84
CA VAL A 42 -58.00 -9.29 -79.55
C VAL A 42 -58.20 -7.80 -79.28
N THR A 43 -57.91 -7.38 -78.05
CA THR A 43 -57.24 -6.11 -77.76
C THR A 43 -56.18 -6.40 -76.70
N LEU A 44 -54.92 -6.52 -77.14
CA LEU A 44 -53.77 -6.54 -76.25
C LEU A 44 -53.66 -5.16 -75.58
N VAL A 45 -53.93 -5.09 -74.28
CA VAL A 45 -53.25 -4.15 -73.40
C VAL A 45 -52.04 -4.90 -72.85
N CYS A 46 -50.86 -4.66 -73.42
CA CYS A 46 -49.60 -5.05 -72.80
C CYS A 46 -49.45 -4.28 -71.49
N CYS A 47 -49.78 -4.89 -70.36
CA CYS A 47 -49.24 -4.47 -69.07
C CYS A 47 -48.01 -5.34 -68.80
N SER A 48 -46.85 -4.89 -69.24
CA SER A 48 -45.58 -5.44 -68.77
C SER A 48 -45.43 -5.02 -67.31
N PRO A 49 -45.33 -5.94 -66.33
CA PRO A 49 -44.88 -5.55 -65.00
C PRO A 49 -43.40 -5.17 -65.17
N GLY A 50 -43.12 -3.86 -65.21
CA GLY A 50 -41.75 -3.37 -65.19
C GLY A 50 -41.03 -3.95 -63.97
N LEU A 51 -39.73 -4.23 -64.12
CA LEU A 51 -38.84 -4.62 -63.02
C LEU A 51 -39.04 -3.59 -61.89
N LEU A 52 -39.67 -3.98 -60.77
CA LEU A 52 -39.79 -3.10 -59.62
C LEU A 52 -38.37 -2.82 -59.12
N LEU A 53 -37.90 -1.59 -59.29
CA LEU A 53 -36.61 -1.16 -58.76
C LEU A 53 -36.64 -1.33 -57.24
N ASP A 54 -35.61 -1.92 -56.65
CA ASP A 54 -35.45 -1.95 -55.19
C ASP A 54 -34.71 -0.70 -54.71
N VAL A 55 -34.55 -0.56 -53.40
CA VAL A 55 -33.75 0.51 -52.78
C VAL A 55 -32.31 0.42 -53.26
N VAL A 56 -31.74 1.56 -53.69
CA VAL A 56 -30.31 1.65 -54.01
C VAL A 56 -29.56 2.25 -52.82
N ILE A 57 -28.60 1.50 -52.29
CA ILE A 57 -27.78 1.91 -51.14
C ILE A 57 -26.36 2.18 -51.62
N ASP A 58 -25.92 3.43 -51.51
CA ASP A 58 -24.56 3.86 -51.80
C ASP A 58 -23.84 4.22 -50.49
N ARG A 59 -22.89 3.37 -50.09
CA ARG A 59 -22.11 3.51 -48.85
C ARG A 59 -20.80 4.21 -49.19
N TYR A 60 -20.74 5.52 -48.96
CA TYR A 60 -19.57 6.33 -49.33
C TYR A 60 -18.65 6.64 -48.15
N HIS A 61 -19.09 6.43 -46.91
CA HIS A 61 -18.23 6.53 -45.73
C HIS A 61 -18.55 5.40 -44.74
N ILE A 62 -17.69 4.38 -44.69
CA ILE A 62 -17.83 3.24 -43.78
C ILE A 62 -16.77 3.38 -42.68
N PRO A 63 -17.15 3.35 -41.39
CA PRO A 63 -16.19 3.40 -40.30
C PRO A 63 -15.30 2.15 -40.33
N ARG A 64 -14.03 2.29 -39.94
CA ARG A 64 -13.08 1.17 -39.90
C ARG A 64 -13.46 0.08 -38.90
N PHE A 65 -14.21 0.46 -37.87
CA PHE A 65 -14.67 -0.42 -36.81
C PHE A 65 -16.18 -0.33 -36.70
N CYS A 66 -16.85 -1.47 -36.80
CA CYS A 66 -18.30 -1.60 -36.68
C CYS A 66 -18.61 -2.77 -35.73
N PRO A 67 -18.73 -2.49 -34.42
CA PRO A 67 -18.97 -3.55 -33.44
C PRO A 67 -20.40 -4.10 -33.54
N ARG A 68 -21.34 -3.30 -34.03
CA ARG A 68 -22.75 -3.63 -34.21
C ARG A 68 -23.26 -2.97 -35.48
N GLU A 69 -23.93 -3.77 -36.31
CA GLU A 69 -24.72 -3.31 -37.43
C GLU A 69 -26.20 -3.26 -37.04
N VAL A 70 -26.94 -2.28 -37.57
CA VAL A 70 -28.39 -2.16 -37.38
C VAL A 70 -29.11 -3.44 -37.81
N GLN A 71 -29.83 -4.06 -36.86
CA GLN A 71 -30.71 -5.19 -37.08
C GLN A 71 -32.20 -4.78 -37.02
N THR A 72 -33.08 -5.74 -37.31
CA THR A 72 -34.53 -5.56 -37.10
C THR A 72 -34.80 -5.39 -35.60
N GLU A 73 -35.76 -4.53 -35.25
CA GLU A 73 -36.13 -4.15 -33.88
C GLU A 73 -35.15 -3.23 -33.15
N ASP A 74 -33.97 -2.95 -33.71
CA ASP A 74 -33.06 -1.95 -33.16
C ASP A 74 -33.67 -0.55 -33.24
N PHE A 75 -33.49 0.21 -32.17
CA PHE A 75 -33.65 1.65 -32.17
C PHE A 75 -32.39 2.30 -32.71
N ILE A 76 -32.58 3.32 -33.53
CA ILE A 76 -31.50 4.10 -34.12
C ILE A 76 -31.73 5.57 -33.90
N ARG A 77 -30.63 6.31 -33.75
CA ARG A 77 -30.60 7.77 -33.78
C ARG A 77 -29.73 8.22 -34.94
N TYR A 78 -30.26 9.00 -35.87
CA TYR A 78 -29.53 9.40 -37.07
C TYR A 78 -29.89 10.81 -37.53
N HIS A 79 -28.95 11.42 -38.25
CA HIS A 79 -29.23 12.61 -39.06
C HIS A 79 -29.48 12.20 -40.50
N PHE A 80 -30.41 12.89 -41.16
CA PHE A 80 -30.64 12.77 -42.59
C PHE A 80 -30.88 14.13 -43.26
N ASN A 81 -30.60 14.18 -44.55
CA ASN A 81 -31.06 15.18 -45.51
C ASN A 81 -31.79 14.47 -46.66
N GLY A 82 -33.08 14.76 -46.83
CA GLY A 82 -33.96 14.17 -47.83
C GLY A 82 -34.16 15.11 -49.02
N THR A 83 -33.78 14.67 -50.22
CA THR A 83 -33.86 15.42 -51.47
C THR A 83 -34.61 14.65 -52.56
N PHE A 84 -35.18 15.36 -53.53
CA PHE A 84 -35.72 14.70 -54.73
C PHE A 84 -34.59 14.28 -55.66
N TYR A 85 -34.71 13.10 -56.26
CA TYR A 85 -33.70 12.60 -57.21
C TYR A 85 -33.55 13.50 -58.46
N VAL A 86 -34.64 14.13 -58.92
CA VAL A 86 -34.70 14.82 -60.22
C VAL A 86 -34.01 16.18 -60.19
N ASP A 87 -34.23 16.98 -59.15
CA ASP A 87 -33.72 18.35 -59.05
C ASP A 87 -32.79 18.58 -57.84
N GLY A 88 -32.62 17.57 -56.97
CA GLY A 88 -31.81 17.66 -55.76
C GLY A 88 -32.40 18.56 -54.67
N LYS A 89 -33.62 19.07 -54.83
CA LYS A 89 -34.22 19.99 -53.87
C LYS A 89 -34.55 19.25 -52.56
N THR A 90 -34.11 19.82 -51.45
CA THR A 90 -34.44 19.30 -50.10
C THR A 90 -35.93 19.46 -49.82
N PHE A 91 -36.56 18.36 -49.40
CA PHE A 91 -37.94 18.36 -48.91
C PHE A 91 -38.01 18.19 -47.39
N ASP A 92 -36.97 17.61 -46.78
CA ASP A 92 -36.88 17.41 -45.33
C ASP A 92 -35.43 17.25 -44.86
N SER A 93 -35.09 17.79 -43.70
CA SER A 93 -33.74 17.72 -43.13
C SER A 93 -33.83 17.69 -41.61
N SER A 94 -33.19 16.69 -41.00
CA SER A 94 -33.06 16.62 -39.53
C SER A 94 -32.18 17.74 -38.97
N HIS A 95 -31.24 18.25 -39.78
CA HIS A 95 -30.37 19.36 -39.39
C HIS A 95 -31.16 20.67 -39.28
N ASP A 96 -32.09 20.90 -40.22
CA ASP A 96 -32.93 22.10 -40.25
C ASP A 96 -33.88 22.15 -39.05
N ARG A 97 -34.28 20.97 -38.54
CA ARG A 97 -35.08 20.81 -37.33
C ARG A 97 -34.27 20.93 -36.03
N GLY A 98 -32.94 20.97 -36.13
CA GLY A 98 -32.04 21.02 -34.98
C GLY A 98 -32.05 19.77 -34.09
N LYS A 99 -32.63 18.65 -34.55
CA LYS A 99 -32.71 17.40 -33.76
C LYS A 99 -32.57 16.16 -34.63
N ALA A 100 -31.81 15.20 -34.12
CA ALA A 100 -31.69 13.88 -34.75
C ALA A 100 -33.05 13.15 -34.77
N PHE A 101 -33.21 12.29 -35.75
CA PHE A 101 -34.38 11.44 -35.87
C PHE A 101 -34.15 10.14 -35.10
N VAL A 102 -35.18 9.68 -34.40
CA VAL A 102 -35.19 8.42 -33.66
C VAL A 102 -36.30 7.55 -34.23
N SER A 103 -35.98 6.29 -34.55
CA SER A 103 -36.98 5.29 -34.92
C SER A 103 -36.50 3.88 -34.63
N GLN A 104 -37.42 2.94 -34.70
CA GLN A 104 -37.15 1.51 -34.65
C GLN A 104 -37.19 0.93 -36.06
N VAL A 105 -36.21 0.10 -36.41
CA VAL A 105 -36.01 -0.41 -37.78
C VAL A 105 -36.74 -1.73 -38.00
N GLY A 106 -37.38 -1.87 -39.17
CA GLY A 106 -37.94 -3.15 -39.65
C GLY A 106 -39.32 -3.50 -39.10
N LEU A 107 -40.00 -2.56 -38.44
CA LEU A 107 -41.37 -2.71 -37.94
C LEU A 107 -42.41 -1.88 -38.71
N GLY A 108 -42.05 -1.32 -39.87
CA GLY A 108 -42.95 -0.50 -40.69
C GLY A 108 -43.26 0.87 -40.09
N ARG A 109 -42.40 1.37 -39.18
CA ARG A 109 -42.51 2.72 -38.61
C ARG A 109 -41.92 3.80 -39.53
N LEU A 110 -41.04 3.38 -40.46
CA LEU A 110 -40.51 4.20 -41.53
C LEU A 110 -41.17 3.81 -42.85
N ILE A 111 -40.97 4.62 -43.89
CA ILE A 111 -41.26 4.17 -45.25
C ILE A 111 -40.43 2.90 -45.55
N THR A 112 -41.02 1.93 -46.26
CA THR A 112 -40.41 0.62 -46.50
C THR A 112 -38.99 0.70 -47.04
N GLY A 113 -38.71 1.67 -47.91
CA GLY A 113 -37.38 1.86 -48.47
C GLY A 113 -36.33 2.32 -47.46
N MET A 114 -36.72 3.11 -46.46
CA MET A 114 -35.83 3.51 -45.37
C MET A 114 -35.61 2.39 -44.38
N ASP A 115 -36.66 1.64 -44.03
CA ASP A 115 -36.54 0.44 -43.17
C ASP A 115 -35.52 -0.54 -43.76
N ARG A 116 -35.57 -0.80 -45.07
CA ARG A 116 -34.58 -1.63 -45.77
C ARG A 116 -33.22 -0.96 -45.90
N GLY A 117 -33.19 0.33 -46.21
CA GLY A 117 -31.96 1.07 -46.48
C GLY A 117 -31.08 1.32 -45.25
N LEU A 118 -31.66 1.26 -44.04
CA LEU A 118 -30.96 1.48 -42.77
C LEU A 118 -30.39 0.18 -42.16
N GLN A 119 -30.89 -0.99 -42.58
CA GLN A 119 -30.34 -2.27 -42.13
C GLN A 119 -28.86 -2.41 -42.52
N GLY A 120 -28.08 -3.06 -41.66
CA GLY A 120 -26.64 -3.23 -41.88
C GLY A 120 -25.83 -1.94 -41.75
N MET A 121 -26.35 -0.91 -41.06
CA MET A 121 -25.64 0.36 -40.85
C MET A 121 -24.81 0.38 -39.58
N CYS A 122 -23.65 0.99 -39.67
CA CYS A 122 -22.72 1.17 -38.55
C CYS A 122 -22.79 2.60 -38.02
N VAL A 123 -22.60 2.79 -36.71
CA VAL A 123 -22.45 4.13 -36.12
C VAL A 123 -21.27 4.85 -36.78
N ASN A 124 -21.42 6.15 -37.07
CA ASN A 124 -20.53 6.98 -37.89
C ASN A 124 -20.48 6.64 -39.39
N GLU A 125 -21.24 5.67 -39.86
CA GLU A 125 -21.40 5.46 -41.30
C GLU A 125 -22.19 6.61 -41.93
N ARG A 126 -21.81 6.97 -43.16
CA ARG A 126 -22.66 7.77 -44.04
C ARG A 126 -23.01 7.00 -45.30
N ARG A 127 -24.29 7.00 -45.63
CA ARG A 127 -24.82 6.34 -46.82
C ARG A 127 -25.91 7.17 -47.47
N ARG A 128 -26.03 7.00 -48.78
CA ARG A 128 -27.13 7.53 -49.58
C ARG A 128 -28.10 6.41 -49.90
N ILE A 129 -29.37 6.61 -49.57
CA ILE A 129 -30.46 5.66 -49.78
C ILE A 129 -31.40 6.27 -50.82
N THR A 130 -31.46 5.69 -52.01
CA THR A 130 -32.40 6.10 -53.07
C THR A 130 -33.61 5.17 -53.03
N VAL A 131 -34.77 5.76 -52.74
CA VAL A 131 -36.03 5.03 -52.53
C VAL A 131 -36.98 5.29 -53.71
N PRO A 132 -37.36 4.23 -54.47
CA PRO A 132 -38.33 4.35 -55.54
C PRO A 132 -39.75 4.57 -54.98
N PRO A 133 -40.69 5.13 -55.79
CA PRO A 133 -41.95 5.62 -55.25
C PRO A 133 -42.79 4.56 -54.54
N HIS A 134 -42.82 3.32 -55.06
CA HIS A 134 -43.58 2.22 -54.47
C HIS A 134 -43.03 1.71 -53.11
N LEU A 135 -41.81 2.10 -52.72
CA LEU A 135 -41.23 1.88 -51.39
C LEU A 135 -41.21 3.17 -50.54
N ALA A 136 -41.74 4.28 -51.07
CA ALA A 136 -41.93 5.57 -50.42
C ALA A 136 -43.44 5.91 -50.32
N TYR A 137 -43.90 6.96 -51.01
CA TYR A 137 -45.28 7.48 -50.95
C TYR A 137 -46.16 7.15 -52.18
N GLY A 138 -45.65 6.31 -53.08
CA GLY A 138 -46.35 5.79 -54.25
C GLY A 138 -46.89 6.86 -55.21
N SER A 139 -47.93 6.49 -55.95
CA SER A 139 -48.60 7.34 -56.94
C SER A 139 -49.52 8.40 -56.33
N ILE A 140 -49.55 8.52 -54.99
CA ILE A 140 -50.39 9.49 -54.27
C ILE A 140 -49.52 10.65 -53.76
N GLY A 141 -48.27 10.39 -53.35
CA GLY A 141 -47.45 11.38 -52.66
C GLY A 141 -47.94 11.63 -51.23
N THR A 142 -47.45 12.71 -50.58
CA THR A 142 -47.90 13.08 -49.23
C THR A 142 -47.81 14.58 -48.92
N GLY A 143 -48.78 15.07 -48.15
CA GLY A 143 -48.72 16.35 -47.43
C GLY A 143 -48.53 17.60 -48.28
N GLY A 144 -48.71 17.52 -49.60
CA GLY A 144 -48.37 18.61 -50.53
C GLY A 144 -46.88 18.94 -50.64
N VAL A 145 -46.03 18.18 -49.92
CA VAL A 145 -44.56 18.34 -49.91
C VAL A 145 -43.93 17.36 -50.88
N ILE A 146 -44.41 16.12 -50.90
CA ILE A 146 -43.87 15.05 -51.74
C ILE A 146 -44.88 14.75 -52.85
N PRO A 147 -44.53 14.97 -54.13
CA PRO A 147 -45.43 14.72 -55.25
C PRO A 147 -45.61 13.22 -55.52
N PRO A 148 -46.68 12.84 -56.24
CA PRO A 148 -46.86 11.49 -56.77
C PRO A 148 -45.63 11.00 -57.54
N ASP A 149 -45.34 9.71 -57.41
CA ASP A 149 -44.28 9.02 -58.16
C ASP A 149 -42.87 9.61 -57.97
N ALA A 150 -42.65 10.32 -56.86
CA ALA A 150 -41.35 10.91 -56.54
C ALA A 150 -40.33 9.84 -56.07
N VAL A 151 -39.14 9.87 -56.68
CA VAL A 151 -37.96 9.14 -56.18
C VAL A 151 -37.28 10.00 -55.12
N LEU A 152 -37.13 9.45 -53.92
CA LEU A 152 -36.55 10.16 -52.78
C LEU A 152 -35.12 9.70 -52.55
N VAL A 153 -34.24 10.64 -52.19
CA VAL A 153 -32.85 10.36 -51.84
C VAL A 153 -32.62 10.84 -50.43
N TYR A 154 -32.15 9.93 -49.56
CA TYR A 154 -31.79 10.25 -48.19
C TYR A 154 -30.29 10.10 -48.01
N ASP A 155 -29.61 11.19 -47.67
CA ASP A 155 -28.23 11.17 -47.20
C ASP A 155 -28.26 11.05 -45.67
N VAL A 156 -27.77 9.93 -45.13
CA VAL A 156 -27.93 9.53 -43.73
C VAL A 156 -26.58 9.41 -43.04
N LEU A 157 -26.49 9.95 -41.81
CA LEU A 157 -25.42 9.74 -40.84
C LEU A 157 -25.99 9.06 -39.60
N LEU A 158 -25.53 7.84 -39.30
CA LEU A 158 -25.96 7.11 -38.11
C LEU A 158 -25.16 7.55 -36.88
N LEU A 159 -25.86 7.90 -35.81
CA LEU A 159 -25.27 8.44 -34.58
C LEU A 159 -25.32 7.44 -33.42
N ASP A 160 -26.35 6.58 -33.39
CA ASP A 160 -26.57 5.67 -32.27
C ASP A 160 -27.41 4.45 -32.66
N ILE A 161 -27.22 3.35 -31.93
CA ILE A 161 -27.95 2.09 -32.10
C ILE A 161 -28.11 1.43 -30.72
N TRP A 162 -29.33 1.03 -30.35
CA TRP A 162 -29.58 0.23 -29.15
C TRP A 162 -30.84 -0.63 -29.28
N ASN A 163 -31.00 -1.61 -28.40
CA ASN A 163 -32.21 -2.40 -28.22
C ASN A 163 -32.67 -2.32 -26.75
N THR A 164 -33.96 -2.54 -26.49
CA THR A 164 -34.52 -2.58 -25.14
C THR A 164 -33.96 -3.70 -24.26
N GLU A 165 -33.39 -4.75 -24.87
CA GLU A 165 -32.74 -5.85 -24.17
C GLU A 165 -31.24 -5.61 -23.91
N ASP A 166 -30.69 -4.47 -24.34
CA ASP A 166 -29.27 -4.18 -24.14
C ASP A 166 -28.92 -4.02 -22.64
N GLU A 167 -27.80 -4.61 -22.24
CA GLU A 167 -27.22 -4.44 -20.91
C GLU A 167 -25.97 -3.55 -20.98
N VAL A 168 -25.45 -3.14 -19.82
CA VAL A 168 -24.16 -2.45 -19.75
C VAL A 168 -23.06 -3.35 -20.28
N GLN A 169 -22.31 -2.88 -21.27
CA GLN A 169 -21.17 -3.63 -21.80
C GLN A 169 -19.88 -3.17 -21.14
N ILE A 170 -19.13 -4.11 -20.58
CA ILE A 170 -17.87 -3.83 -19.91
C ILE A 170 -16.72 -4.46 -20.70
N ARG A 171 -15.72 -3.65 -21.03
CA ARG A 171 -14.50 -4.09 -21.69
C ARG A 171 -13.28 -3.60 -20.92
N THR A 172 -12.61 -4.51 -20.21
CA THR A 172 -11.35 -4.21 -19.52
C THR A 172 -10.24 -3.91 -20.53
N ILE A 173 -9.60 -2.74 -20.41
CA ILE A 173 -8.44 -2.33 -21.22
C ILE A 173 -7.17 -2.86 -20.57
N SER A 174 -7.00 -2.60 -19.27
CA SER A 174 -5.84 -2.99 -18.49
C SER A 174 -6.30 -3.39 -17.09
N LYS A 175 -5.66 -4.42 -16.54
CA LYS A 175 -5.89 -4.88 -15.18
C LYS A 175 -4.53 -5.04 -14.49
N PRO A 176 -4.35 -4.54 -13.25
CA PRO A 176 -3.12 -4.75 -12.51
C PRO A 176 -2.85 -6.25 -12.32
N ALA A 177 -1.56 -6.62 -12.26
CA ALA A 177 -1.16 -8.02 -12.09
C ALA A 177 -1.66 -8.63 -10.77
N THR A 178 -1.78 -7.81 -9.73
CA THR A 178 -2.34 -8.21 -8.43
C THR A 178 -3.61 -7.42 -8.19
N CYS A 179 -4.73 -8.12 -8.02
CA CYS A 179 -6.00 -7.54 -7.59
C CYS A 179 -6.38 -8.16 -6.25
N ARG A 180 -6.06 -7.46 -5.15
CA ARG A 180 -6.34 -7.93 -3.78
C ARG A 180 -7.83 -7.83 -3.44
N ARG A 181 -8.52 -6.85 -4.03
CA ARG A 181 -9.94 -6.55 -3.82
C ARG A 181 -10.54 -5.99 -5.09
N THR A 182 -11.81 -6.28 -5.29
CA THR A 182 -12.67 -5.62 -6.28
C THR A 182 -13.70 -4.73 -5.60
N THR A 183 -14.16 -3.71 -6.30
CA THR A 183 -15.26 -2.85 -5.87
C THR A 183 -16.56 -3.65 -5.68
N VAL A 184 -17.26 -3.37 -4.58
CA VAL A 184 -18.58 -3.92 -4.26
C VAL A 184 -19.58 -2.81 -3.93
N VAL A 185 -20.87 -3.17 -3.83
CA VAL A 185 -21.92 -2.24 -3.42
C VAL A 185 -21.59 -1.65 -2.05
N SER A 186 -21.87 -0.36 -1.87
CA SER A 186 -21.55 0.46 -0.68
C SER A 186 -20.07 0.84 -0.52
N ASP A 187 -19.19 0.46 -1.44
CA ASP A 187 -17.83 1.00 -1.45
C ASP A 187 -17.84 2.46 -1.88
N PHE A 188 -17.01 3.27 -1.23
CA PHE A 188 -16.59 4.55 -1.77
C PHE A 188 -15.54 4.30 -2.86
N VAL A 189 -15.70 4.93 -4.01
CA VAL A 189 -14.74 4.86 -5.11
C VAL A 189 -14.34 6.24 -5.58
N ARG A 190 -13.08 6.34 -5.96
CA ARG A 190 -12.50 7.49 -6.63
C ARG A 190 -11.95 7.06 -7.97
N TYR A 191 -12.43 7.66 -9.05
CA TYR A 191 -12.00 7.31 -10.39
C TYR A 191 -11.84 8.51 -11.29
N HIS A 192 -10.96 8.35 -12.28
CA HIS A 192 -10.93 9.21 -13.46
C HIS A 192 -11.77 8.60 -14.57
N TYR A 193 -12.38 9.45 -15.38
CA TYR A 193 -13.07 9.03 -16.59
C TYR A 193 -12.93 10.03 -17.74
N ASN A 194 -13.12 9.50 -18.96
CA ASN A 194 -13.45 10.22 -20.19
C ASN A 194 -14.79 9.71 -20.72
N GLY A 195 -15.77 10.59 -20.87
CA GLY A 195 -17.10 10.29 -21.38
C GLY A 195 -17.27 10.74 -22.83
N THR A 196 -17.62 9.81 -23.71
CA THR A 196 -17.91 10.07 -25.12
C THR A 196 -19.28 9.50 -25.52
N LEU A 197 -19.87 10.07 -26.57
CA LEU A 197 -21.00 9.45 -27.26
C LEU A 197 -20.52 8.22 -28.04
N LEU A 198 -21.43 7.36 -28.47
CA LEU A 198 -21.08 6.18 -29.30
C LEU A 198 -20.35 6.55 -30.61
N THR A 199 -20.53 7.79 -31.09
CA THR A 199 -19.79 8.37 -32.23
C THR A 199 -18.32 8.71 -31.92
N GLY A 200 -17.93 8.75 -30.64
CA GLY A 200 -16.61 9.17 -30.17
C GLY A 200 -16.49 10.65 -29.81
N GLU A 201 -17.57 11.43 -29.94
CA GLU A 201 -17.59 12.83 -29.51
C GLU A 201 -17.54 12.92 -27.98
N THR A 202 -16.54 13.62 -27.43
CA THR A 202 -16.40 13.82 -25.98
C THR A 202 -17.41 14.82 -25.45
N PHE A 203 -18.16 14.44 -24.41
CA PHE A 203 -19.08 15.34 -23.72
C PHE A 203 -18.57 15.78 -22.34
N GLU A 204 -17.76 14.95 -21.66
CA GLU A 204 -17.23 15.26 -20.33
C GLU A 204 -15.93 14.48 -20.05
N SER A 205 -15.04 15.06 -19.22
CA SER A 205 -13.83 14.39 -18.75
C SER A 205 -13.43 14.89 -17.37
N SER A 206 -13.14 13.98 -16.45
CA SER A 206 -12.60 14.30 -15.13
C SER A 206 -11.25 15.03 -15.20
N TYR A 207 -10.41 14.69 -16.19
CA TYR A 207 -9.10 15.31 -16.38
C TYR A 207 -9.19 16.80 -16.72
N SER A 208 -10.26 17.23 -17.39
CA SER A 208 -10.48 18.65 -17.70
C SER A 208 -10.67 19.53 -16.46
N ARG A 209 -11.11 18.93 -15.34
CA ARG A 209 -11.30 19.60 -14.05
C ARG A 209 -10.12 19.42 -13.10
N ASN A 210 -9.11 18.64 -13.51
CA ASN A 210 -8.00 18.21 -12.65
C ASN A 210 -8.47 17.60 -11.31
N ALA A 211 -9.60 16.88 -11.34
CA ALA A 211 -10.23 16.31 -10.17
C ALA A 211 -10.80 14.93 -10.52
N THR A 212 -10.80 14.02 -9.55
CA THR A 212 -11.48 12.73 -9.68
C THR A 212 -12.98 12.87 -9.47
N TYR A 213 -13.72 11.83 -9.86
CA TYR A 213 -15.11 11.67 -9.46
C TYR A 213 -15.17 10.70 -8.29
N ASP A 214 -15.88 11.13 -7.25
CA ASP A 214 -15.96 10.46 -5.96
C ASP A 214 -17.44 10.11 -5.68
N THR A 215 -17.74 8.86 -5.38
CA THR A 215 -19.13 8.41 -5.18
C THR A 215 -19.19 7.11 -4.39
N TYR A 216 -20.37 6.80 -3.84
CA TYR A 216 -20.66 5.51 -3.23
C TYR A 216 -21.39 4.60 -4.23
N LEU A 217 -20.83 3.42 -4.47
CA LEU A 217 -21.38 2.48 -5.44
C LEU A 217 -22.72 1.89 -5.01
N GLY A 218 -23.69 1.93 -5.92
CA GLY A 218 -24.99 1.29 -5.76
C GLY A 218 -25.97 2.07 -4.86
N GLN A 219 -25.69 3.34 -4.58
CA GLN A 219 -26.62 4.25 -3.89
C GLN A 219 -27.51 5.04 -4.87
N GLY A 220 -27.25 4.96 -6.18
CA GLY A 220 -27.97 5.75 -7.18
C GLY A 220 -27.49 7.20 -7.29
N ASP A 221 -26.28 7.49 -6.80
CA ASP A 221 -25.62 8.80 -6.91
C ASP A 221 -25.16 9.09 -8.35
N VAL A 222 -24.92 8.03 -9.13
CA VAL A 222 -24.56 8.08 -10.55
C VAL A 222 -25.63 7.40 -11.41
N ILE A 223 -25.54 7.57 -12.73
CA ILE A 223 -26.43 6.85 -13.66
C ILE A 223 -26.32 5.34 -13.43
N LYS A 224 -27.45 4.64 -13.54
CA LYS A 224 -27.56 3.20 -13.22
C LYS A 224 -26.51 2.35 -13.93
N GLY A 225 -26.22 2.65 -15.20
CA GLY A 225 -25.22 1.90 -15.95
C GLY A 225 -23.78 2.11 -15.48
N MET A 226 -23.47 3.25 -14.85
CA MET A 226 -22.16 3.46 -14.21
C MET A 226 -22.07 2.72 -12.87
N ASP A 227 -23.14 2.73 -12.07
CA ASP A 227 -23.21 1.91 -10.85
C ASP A 227 -22.94 0.43 -11.18
N GLU A 228 -23.58 -0.11 -12.22
CA GLU A 228 -23.35 -1.47 -12.69
C GLU A 228 -21.94 -1.66 -13.29
N GLY A 229 -21.48 -0.72 -14.11
CA GLY A 229 -20.20 -0.80 -14.80
C GLY A 229 -18.98 -0.66 -13.90
N LEU A 230 -19.11 -0.02 -12.73
CA LEU A 230 -18.03 0.17 -11.75
C LEU A 230 -17.90 -1.01 -10.79
N LEU A 231 -18.85 -1.94 -10.72
CA LEU A 231 -18.76 -3.13 -9.87
C LEU A 231 -17.68 -4.12 -10.38
N GLY A 232 -17.01 -4.79 -9.45
CA GLY A 232 -15.99 -5.79 -9.80
C GLY A 232 -14.69 -5.20 -10.37
N MET A 233 -14.46 -3.89 -10.24
CA MET A 233 -13.23 -3.21 -10.69
C MET A 233 -12.10 -3.41 -9.70
N CYS A 234 -10.90 -3.67 -10.18
CA CYS A 234 -9.70 -3.64 -9.36
C CYS A 234 -9.10 -2.23 -9.30
N LEU A 235 -8.48 -1.89 -8.18
CA LEU A 235 -7.72 -0.66 -8.03
C LEU A 235 -6.64 -0.56 -9.14
N GLY A 236 -6.60 0.55 -9.89
CA GLY A 236 -5.69 0.73 -11.03
C GLY A 236 -6.12 0.03 -12.32
N GLU A 237 -7.27 -0.65 -12.34
CA GLU A 237 -7.87 -1.17 -13.58
C GLU A 237 -8.32 -0.01 -14.46
N THR A 238 -8.13 -0.13 -15.78
CA THR A 238 -8.76 0.74 -16.77
C THR A 238 -9.75 -0.08 -17.59
N ARG A 239 -10.97 0.43 -17.77
CA ARG A 239 -11.98 -0.25 -18.59
C ARG A 239 -12.94 0.71 -19.28
N ILE A 240 -13.57 0.20 -20.33
CA ILE A 240 -14.64 0.88 -21.05
C ILE A 240 -15.98 0.33 -20.59
N ILE A 241 -16.89 1.23 -20.26
CA ILE A 241 -18.27 0.96 -19.87
C ILE A 241 -19.16 1.61 -20.94
N ILE A 242 -19.92 0.79 -21.68
CA ILE A 242 -20.89 1.25 -22.67
C ILE A 242 -22.28 1.15 -22.05
N VAL A 243 -22.94 2.29 -21.90
CA VAL A 243 -24.21 2.42 -21.20
C VAL A 243 -25.31 2.76 -22.21
N PRO A 244 -26.31 1.87 -22.41
CA PRO A 244 -27.43 2.17 -23.30
C PRO A 244 -28.29 3.31 -22.72
N PRO A 245 -29.08 4.02 -23.55
CA PRO A 245 -29.69 5.27 -23.13
C PRO A 245 -30.60 5.15 -21.90
N PHE A 246 -31.35 4.05 -21.77
CA PHE A 246 -32.28 3.81 -20.65
C PHE A 246 -31.59 3.44 -19.33
N LEU A 247 -30.28 3.16 -19.34
CA LEU A 247 -29.44 3.03 -18.14
C LEU A 247 -28.58 4.29 -17.91
N ALA A 248 -28.68 5.29 -18.79
CA ALA A 248 -28.03 6.59 -18.71
C ALA A 248 -29.06 7.72 -18.44
N TYR A 249 -29.22 8.67 -19.37
CA TYR A 249 -30.10 9.84 -19.24
C TYR A 249 -31.44 9.71 -20.02
N GLY A 250 -31.68 8.57 -20.66
CA GLY A 250 -32.95 8.22 -21.28
C GLY A 250 -33.39 9.15 -22.41
N GLU A 251 -34.71 9.34 -22.52
CA GLU A 251 -35.35 10.12 -23.59
C GLU A 251 -35.08 11.62 -23.50
N ASN A 252 -34.68 12.13 -22.34
CA ASN A 252 -34.50 13.56 -22.13
C ASN A 252 -33.06 14.03 -22.39
N GLY A 253 -32.07 13.12 -22.31
CA GLY A 253 -30.67 13.51 -22.32
C GLY A 253 -30.27 14.30 -21.08
N TYR A 254 -29.13 15.00 -21.13
CA TYR A 254 -28.63 15.81 -20.03
C TYR A 254 -28.07 17.16 -20.51
N GLY A 255 -28.78 18.23 -20.15
CA GLY A 255 -28.43 19.59 -20.53
C GLY A 255 -28.25 19.75 -22.04
N THR A 256 -27.15 20.39 -22.43
CA THR A 256 -26.74 20.52 -23.84
C THR A 256 -25.59 19.58 -24.22
N VAL A 257 -25.11 18.77 -23.27
CA VAL A 257 -23.89 17.97 -23.41
C VAL A 257 -24.20 16.53 -23.82
N VAL A 258 -25.32 15.98 -23.35
CA VAL A 258 -25.77 14.64 -23.74
C VAL A 258 -27.11 14.76 -24.46
N PRO A 259 -27.19 14.37 -25.75
CA PRO A 259 -28.45 14.42 -26.48
C PRO A 259 -29.45 13.36 -25.97
N PRO A 260 -30.75 13.55 -26.23
CA PRO A 260 -31.78 12.54 -26.06
C PRO A 260 -31.40 11.19 -26.65
N GLN A 261 -31.67 10.11 -25.91
CA GLN A 261 -31.49 8.73 -26.35
C GLN A 261 -30.07 8.43 -26.86
N ALA A 262 -29.07 8.91 -26.12
CA ALA A 262 -27.67 8.69 -26.42
C ALA A 262 -27.10 7.52 -25.61
N THR A 263 -26.42 6.61 -26.30
CA THR A 263 -25.53 5.61 -25.69
C THR A 263 -24.23 6.31 -25.29
N LEU A 264 -23.81 6.08 -24.05
CA LEU A 264 -22.61 6.69 -23.49
C LEU A 264 -21.49 5.67 -23.41
N VAL A 265 -20.26 6.12 -23.64
CA VAL A 265 -19.05 5.32 -23.52
C VAL A 265 -18.14 6.01 -22.51
N PHE A 266 -17.85 5.32 -21.41
CA PHE A 266 -16.94 5.81 -20.37
C PHE A 266 -15.67 4.98 -20.37
N GLU A 267 -14.53 5.61 -20.62
CA GLU A 267 -13.23 5.04 -20.28
C GLU A 267 -12.89 5.46 -18.85
N VAL A 268 -12.77 4.49 -17.94
CA VAL A 268 -12.62 4.71 -16.50
C VAL A 268 -11.31 4.11 -16.00
N LEU A 269 -10.61 4.84 -15.13
CA LEU A 269 -9.47 4.40 -14.32
C LEU A 269 -9.84 4.50 -12.84
N LEU A 270 -9.84 3.38 -12.12
CA LEU A 270 -10.09 3.37 -10.67
C LEU A 270 -8.80 3.74 -9.91
N VAL A 271 -8.87 4.74 -9.04
CA VAL A 271 -7.70 5.33 -8.35
C VAL A 271 -7.70 5.00 -6.86
N ASP A 272 -8.87 4.98 -6.22
CA ASP A 272 -9.00 4.68 -4.78
C ASP A 272 -10.32 3.94 -4.51
N VAL A 273 -10.31 3.07 -3.49
CA VAL A 273 -11.49 2.32 -3.04
C VAL A 273 -11.39 1.97 -1.56
N PHE A 274 -12.46 2.21 -0.81
CA PHE A 274 -12.63 1.69 0.55
C PHE A 274 -14.10 1.49 0.89
N ASN A 275 -14.39 0.66 1.89
CA ASN A 275 -15.69 0.62 2.54
C ASN A 275 -15.63 1.43 3.85
N PRO A 276 -16.65 2.26 4.17
CA PRO A 276 -16.71 2.95 5.46
C PRO A 276 -16.70 2.02 6.68
N LYS A 277 -16.99 0.73 6.50
CA LYS A 277 -16.96 -0.30 7.55
C LYS A 277 -15.65 -1.08 7.61
N ASP A 278 -14.70 -0.80 6.72
CA ASP A 278 -13.40 -1.48 6.73
C ASP A 278 -12.60 -1.11 7.97
N ASP A 279 -11.81 -2.06 8.47
CA ASP A 279 -10.72 -1.77 9.40
C ASP A 279 -9.42 -1.53 8.61
N LEU A 280 -8.38 -1.07 9.28
CA LEU A 280 -7.06 -0.96 8.66
C LEU A 280 -6.51 -2.35 8.29
N ILE A 281 -5.71 -2.41 7.22
CA ILE A 281 -5.05 -3.63 6.76
C ILE A 281 -3.57 -3.54 7.12
N VAL A 282 -3.05 -4.56 7.82
CA VAL A 282 -1.62 -4.68 8.14
C VAL A 282 -1.02 -5.87 7.41
N GLU A 283 0.00 -5.60 6.60
CA GLU A 283 0.83 -6.62 5.96
C GLU A 283 2.21 -6.57 6.58
N VAL A 284 2.55 -7.63 7.32
CA VAL A 284 3.89 -7.79 7.89
C VAL A 284 4.83 -8.21 6.76
N LYS A 285 5.83 -7.37 6.45
CA LYS A 285 6.80 -7.61 5.38
C LYS A 285 7.99 -8.40 5.89
N GLU A 286 8.50 -8.02 7.06
CA GLU A 286 9.71 -8.58 7.64
C GLU A 286 9.63 -8.47 9.17
N VAL A 287 9.91 -9.55 9.88
CA VAL A 287 10.05 -9.56 11.34
C VAL A 287 11.44 -10.11 11.65
N PRO A 288 12.32 -9.35 12.30
CA PRO A 288 13.60 -9.85 12.76
C PRO A 288 13.45 -11.04 13.72
N GLU A 289 14.41 -11.96 13.67
CA GLU A 289 14.47 -13.08 14.61
C GLU A 289 14.75 -12.58 16.04
N GLY A 290 14.30 -13.34 17.05
CA GLY A 290 14.61 -13.00 18.45
C GLY A 290 13.77 -11.86 19.03
N CYS A 291 12.52 -11.68 18.58
CA CYS A 291 11.60 -10.70 19.17
C CYS A 291 11.19 -11.07 20.61
N THR A 292 11.92 -10.54 21.59
CA THR A 292 11.69 -10.74 23.03
C THR A 292 10.68 -9.75 23.61
N ARG A 293 10.72 -8.51 23.13
CA ARG A 293 9.87 -7.39 23.57
C ARG A 293 9.05 -6.87 22.39
N ARG A 294 7.75 -6.65 22.62
CA ARG A 294 6.83 -6.07 21.66
C ARG A 294 6.33 -4.71 22.14
N THR A 295 6.03 -3.82 21.21
CA THR A 295 5.48 -2.51 21.53
C THR A 295 4.13 -2.62 22.22
N VAL A 296 3.94 -1.78 23.24
CA VAL A 296 2.68 -1.61 23.98
C VAL A 296 2.31 -0.13 24.04
N THR A 297 1.07 0.16 24.44
CA THR A 297 0.60 1.53 24.65
C THR A 297 1.49 2.27 25.63
N GLY A 298 1.90 3.50 25.26
CA GLY A 298 2.77 4.36 26.05
C GLY A 298 4.27 4.17 25.80
N ASP A 299 4.69 3.19 24.98
CA ASP A 299 6.07 3.14 24.51
C ASP A 299 6.37 4.34 23.59
N TYR A 300 7.57 4.90 23.74
CA TYR A 300 8.15 5.85 22.80
C TYR A 300 8.81 5.08 21.66
N ILE A 301 8.45 5.39 20.42
CA ILE A 301 8.93 4.68 19.23
C ILE A 301 9.58 5.62 18.23
N ARG A 302 10.65 5.16 17.60
CA ARG A 302 11.29 5.83 16.47
C ARG A 302 11.23 4.91 15.26
N TYR A 303 10.67 5.41 14.17
CA TYR A 303 10.52 4.64 12.94
C TYR A 303 10.66 5.52 11.71
N HIS A 304 11.04 4.90 10.61
CA HIS A 304 10.94 5.50 9.29
C HIS A 304 9.67 5.06 8.58
N TYR A 305 9.15 5.91 7.69
CA TYR A 305 8.01 5.60 6.86
C TYR A 305 8.12 6.21 5.46
N ASN A 306 7.46 5.55 4.51
CA ASN A 306 7.07 6.10 3.21
C ASN A 306 5.54 6.10 3.11
N GLY A 307 4.95 7.26 2.87
CA GLY A 307 3.52 7.47 2.70
C GLY A 307 3.15 7.60 1.22
N THR A 308 2.22 6.75 0.76
CA THR A 308 1.70 6.70 -0.61
C THR A 308 0.19 6.57 -0.61
N PHE A 309 -0.46 7.01 -1.68
CA PHE A 309 -1.86 6.65 -1.93
C PHE A 309 -1.96 5.24 -2.51
N GLN A 310 -3.17 4.70 -2.63
CA GLN A 310 -3.39 3.36 -3.18
C GLN A 310 -2.85 3.19 -4.62
N ASP A 311 -2.90 4.25 -5.42
CA ASP A 311 -2.33 4.28 -6.78
C ASP A 311 -0.78 4.30 -6.82
N GLY A 312 -0.12 4.36 -5.65
CA GLY A 312 1.33 4.39 -5.49
C GLY A 312 1.95 5.78 -5.54
N LYS A 313 1.17 6.85 -5.75
CA LYS A 313 1.68 8.22 -5.70
C LYS A 313 2.12 8.55 -4.27
N ALA A 314 3.39 8.90 -4.11
CA ALA A 314 3.94 9.31 -2.82
C ALA A 314 3.46 10.71 -2.40
N PHE A 315 3.17 10.89 -1.12
CA PHE A 315 2.82 12.20 -0.54
C PHE A 315 3.78 12.64 0.57
N ASP A 316 4.43 11.71 1.27
CA ASP A 316 5.38 12.05 2.34
C ASP A 316 6.37 10.90 2.61
N SER A 317 7.55 11.22 3.14
CA SER A 317 8.55 10.23 3.55
C SER A 317 9.47 10.80 4.64
N SER A 318 9.70 10.03 5.69
CA SER A 318 10.69 10.40 6.72
C SER A 318 12.11 10.36 6.17
N TYR A 319 12.39 9.49 5.19
CA TYR A 319 13.71 9.37 4.59
C TYR A 319 14.13 10.64 3.84
N GLN A 320 13.18 11.39 3.27
CA GLN A 320 13.47 12.68 2.63
C GLN A 320 14.01 13.73 3.61
N ARG A 321 13.73 13.57 4.91
CA ARG A 321 14.19 14.47 5.98
C ARG A 321 15.42 13.97 6.72
N ASN A 322 15.93 12.77 6.39
CA ASN A 322 17.01 12.10 7.12
C ASN A 322 16.78 12.05 8.64
N SER A 323 15.53 11.92 9.07
CA SER A 323 15.17 11.83 10.49
C SER A 323 14.02 10.86 10.69
N THR A 324 14.03 10.17 11.83
CA THR A 324 12.93 9.29 12.22
C THR A 324 11.70 10.09 12.59
N TYR A 325 10.54 9.47 12.44
CA TYR A 325 9.33 9.97 13.08
C TYR A 325 9.24 9.37 14.48
N ASN A 326 9.03 10.22 15.47
CA ASN A 326 9.06 9.84 16.87
C ASN A 326 7.71 10.17 17.52
N THR A 327 7.13 9.20 18.23
CA THR A 327 5.83 9.39 18.89
C THR A 327 5.65 8.42 20.05
N TYR A 328 4.58 8.59 20.83
CA TYR A 328 4.14 7.62 21.81
C TYR A 328 2.95 6.81 21.27
N ILE A 329 3.04 5.49 21.41
CA ILE A 329 2.07 4.56 20.82
C ILE A 329 0.75 4.61 21.59
N GLY A 330 -0.35 4.80 20.86
CA GLY A 330 -1.71 4.69 21.42
C GLY A 330 -2.10 5.85 22.33
N MET A 331 -1.41 6.98 22.23
CA MET A 331 -1.68 8.19 22.99
C MET A 331 -2.41 9.28 22.18
N GLY A 332 -2.75 9.01 20.91
CA GLY A 332 -3.49 9.93 20.05
C GLY A 332 -2.64 11.04 19.43
N TYR A 333 -1.31 10.91 19.43
CA TYR A 333 -0.41 11.89 18.81
C TYR A 333 -0.30 11.75 17.29
N VAL A 334 -0.68 10.60 16.75
CA VAL A 334 -0.75 10.33 15.31
C VAL A 334 -2.16 9.91 14.92
N ILE A 335 -2.41 9.81 13.61
CA ILE A 335 -3.69 9.31 13.09
C ILE A 335 -4.06 7.96 13.72
N HIS A 336 -5.35 7.78 14.00
CA HIS A 336 -5.86 6.64 14.77
C HIS A 336 -5.42 5.28 14.20
N GLY A 337 -5.43 5.14 12.87
CA GLY A 337 -4.99 3.92 12.20
C GLY A 337 -3.50 3.63 12.40
N MET A 338 -2.65 4.65 12.43
CA MET A 338 -1.22 4.46 12.70
C MET A 338 -1.00 4.05 14.16
N ASP A 339 -1.69 4.70 15.10
CA ASP A 339 -1.63 4.37 16.53
C ASP A 339 -1.98 2.90 16.81
N LYS A 340 -3.01 2.39 16.12
CA LYS A 340 -3.41 0.98 16.19
C LYS A 340 -2.41 0.05 15.50
N ALA A 341 -1.88 0.44 14.33
CA ALA A 341 -0.94 -0.36 13.57
C ALA A 341 0.46 -0.47 14.20
N LEU A 342 0.83 0.47 15.07
CA LEU A 342 2.09 0.46 15.82
C LEU A 342 2.07 -0.44 17.07
N GLN A 343 0.96 -1.12 17.38
CA GLN A 343 0.90 -2.04 18.51
C GLN A 343 1.46 -3.43 18.14
N GLY A 344 2.13 -4.07 19.11
CA GLY A 344 2.64 -5.44 18.96
C GLY A 344 3.78 -5.62 17.95
N LEU A 345 4.52 -4.55 17.66
CA LEU A 345 5.70 -4.55 16.78
C LEU A 345 6.94 -5.08 17.48
N CYS A 346 7.84 -5.68 16.73
CA CYS A 346 9.21 -6.01 17.14
C CYS A 346 10.20 -4.92 16.69
N MET A 347 11.34 -4.82 17.36
CA MET A 347 12.45 -3.97 16.91
C MET A 347 12.92 -4.42 15.52
N GLY A 348 13.22 -3.49 14.62
CA GLY A 348 13.60 -3.76 13.22
C GLY A 348 12.46 -4.25 12.29
N GLU A 349 11.22 -4.41 12.80
CA GLU A 349 10.10 -4.90 12.00
C GLU A 349 9.73 -3.94 10.85
N LYS A 350 9.32 -4.49 9.70
CA LYS A 350 8.77 -3.75 8.56
C LYS A 350 7.33 -4.15 8.29
N ARG A 351 6.45 -3.15 8.17
CA ARG A 351 5.03 -3.36 7.84
C ARG A 351 4.60 -2.47 6.68
N ARG A 352 3.62 -2.93 5.92
CA ARG A 352 2.79 -2.10 5.03
C ARG A 352 1.41 -1.98 5.67
N ILE A 353 0.95 -0.76 5.85
CA ILE A 353 -0.28 -0.43 6.56
C ILE A 353 -1.19 0.35 5.60
N THR A 354 -2.39 -0.13 5.35
CA THR A 354 -3.42 0.57 4.56
C THR A 354 -4.50 1.07 5.51
N ILE A 355 -4.67 2.40 5.58
CA ILE A 355 -5.53 3.08 6.55
C ILE A 355 -6.69 3.75 5.82
N PRO A 356 -7.95 3.34 6.08
CA PRO A 356 -9.12 3.99 5.51
C PRO A 356 -9.30 5.41 6.09
N PRO A 357 -10.05 6.30 5.41
CA PRO A 357 -10.05 7.72 5.76
C PRO A 357 -10.62 8.01 7.15
N HIS A 358 -11.61 7.25 7.60
CA HIS A 358 -12.20 7.39 8.94
C HIS A 358 -11.23 7.04 10.08
N MET A 359 -10.08 6.43 9.79
CA MET A 359 -8.97 6.20 10.71
C MET A 359 -7.74 7.08 10.41
N ALA A 360 -7.83 7.95 9.40
CA ALA A 360 -6.80 8.88 8.96
C ALA A 360 -7.29 10.33 9.05
N TYR A 361 -7.49 11.01 7.92
CA TYR A 361 -7.85 12.44 7.85
C TYR A 361 -9.32 12.69 7.44
N GLY A 362 -10.15 11.65 7.45
CA GLY A 362 -11.59 11.75 7.21
C GLY A 362 -11.97 12.23 5.82
N GLU A 363 -13.21 12.72 5.70
CA GLU A 363 -13.77 13.25 4.45
C GLU A 363 -13.18 14.61 4.06
N GLU A 364 -12.61 15.35 5.02
CA GLU A 364 -12.04 16.68 4.78
C GLU A 364 -10.61 16.61 4.23
N GLY A 365 -9.81 15.61 4.64
CA GLY A 365 -8.41 15.51 4.25
C GLY A 365 -7.53 16.57 4.92
N ILE A 366 -6.37 16.88 4.33
CA ILE A 366 -5.48 17.96 4.78
C ILE A 366 -4.97 18.77 3.58
N GLY A 367 -5.47 20.00 3.48
CA GLY A 367 -5.03 20.99 2.49
C GLY A 367 -5.03 20.41 1.08
N GLU A 368 -3.97 20.71 0.32
CA GLU A 368 -3.76 20.14 -1.01
C GLU A 368 -2.93 18.84 -0.98
N LEU A 369 -2.38 18.48 0.19
CA LEU A 369 -1.47 17.34 0.32
C LEU A 369 -2.23 16.02 0.32
N ILE A 370 -3.29 15.94 1.12
CA ILE A 370 -4.10 14.74 1.28
C ILE A 370 -5.54 15.08 0.94
N PRO A 371 -6.06 14.57 -0.19
CA PRO A 371 -7.46 14.75 -0.55
C PRO A 371 -8.39 14.17 0.52
N GLY A 372 -9.58 14.75 0.65
CA GLY A 372 -10.66 14.17 1.44
C GLY A 372 -10.96 12.73 1.07
N SER A 373 -11.34 11.89 2.04
CA SER A 373 -11.67 10.47 1.82
C SER A 373 -10.54 9.65 1.16
N ALA A 374 -9.28 10.10 1.22
CA ALA A 374 -8.15 9.37 0.67
C ALA A 374 -7.72 8.22 1.59
N VAL A 375 -7.51 7.03 1.00
CA VAL A 375 -6.89 5.91 1.71
C VAL A 375 -5.38 6.07 1.68
N LEU A 376 -4.75 5.93 2.85
CA LEU A 376 -3.31 6.10 2.99
C LEU A 376 -2.61 4.75 3.10
N VAL A 377 -1.46 4.63 2.47
CA VAL A 377 -0.62 3.44 2.53
C VAL A 377 0.76 3.83 3.05
N PHE A 378 1.11 3.29 4.22
CA PHE A 378 2.40 3.52 4.88
C PHE A 378 3.24 2.25 4.86
N ASP A 379 4.44 2.34 4.30
CA ASP A 379 5.50 1.36 4.50
C ASP A 379 6.38 1.85 5.64
N ILE A 380 6.38 1.15 6.79
CA ILE A 380 7.12 1.54 7.99
C ILE A 380 8.29 0.59 8.26
N HIS A 381 9.35 1.13 8.87
CA HIS A 381 10.52 0.40 9.36
C HIS A 381 10.85 0.88 10.78
N ILE A 382 10.73 -0.02 11.75
CA ILE A 382 10.94 0.30 13.17
C ILE A 382 12.43 0.31 13.46
N ILE A 383 12.93 1.41 14.04
CA ILE A 383 14.33 1.54 14.43
C ILE A 383 14.49 1.02 15.86
N ASP A 384 13.80 1.66 16.80
CA ASP A 384 13.73 1.21 18.19
C ASP A 384 12.49 1.75 18.89
N PHE A 385 12.27 1.25 20.11
CA PHE A 385 11.28 1.78 21.03
C PHE A 385 11.70 1.48 22.46
N HIS A 386 11.21 2.29 23.39
CA HIS A 386 11.46 2.10 24.82
C HIS A 386 10.32 2.63 25.68
N ASN A 387 10.33 2.23 26.94
CA ASN A 387 9.51 2.73 28.01
C ASN A 387 10.39 3.26 29.15
N SER A 388 9.88 4.19 29.95
CA SER A 388 10.59 4.65 31.16
C SER A 388 10.72 3.55 32.23
N LYS A 389 10.00 2.45 32.09
CA LYS A 389 10.07 1.27 32.96
C LYS A 389 11.05 0.19 32.46
N ASP A 390 11.65 0.37 31.29
CA ASP A 390 12.55 -0.63 30.71
C ASP A 390 13.87 -0.67 31.48
N SER A 391 14.33 -1.87 31.83
CA SER A 391 15.65 -2.08 32.43
C SER A 391 16.71 -2.32 31.35
N VAL A 392 17.98 -2.20 31.74
CA VAL A 392 19.11 -2.67 30.92
C VAL A 392 18.95 -4.17 30.67
N GLN A 393 19.09 -4.61 29.42
CA GLN A 393 19.05 -6.03 29.06
C GLN A 393 20.47 -6.51 28.80
N ILE A 394 20.89 -7.57 29.47
CA ILE A 394 22.25 -8.11 29.38
C ILE A 394 22.16 -9.55 28.88
N GLN A 395 22.83 -9.83 27.76
CA GLN A 395 22.95 -11.16 27.18
C GLN A 395 24.43 -11.55 27.13
N VAL A 396 24.80 -12.60 27.86
CA VAL A 396 26.17 -13.14 27.82
C VAL A 396 26.33 -13.96 26.54
N THR A 397 27.14 -13.46 25.59
CA THR A 397 27.39 -14.12 24.31
C THR A 397 28.53 -15.12 24.39
N ARG A 398 29.52 -14.87 25.26
CA ARG A 398 30.64 -15.79 25.51
C ARG A 398 31.05 -15.71 26.98
N LYS A 399 31.12 -16.86 27.65
CA LYS A 399 31.66 -16.97 29.00
C LYS A 399 32.95 -17.81 28.99
N PRO A 400 34.07 -17.33 29.56
CA PRO A 400 35.30 -18.12 29.67
C PRO A 400 35.11 -19.31 30.63
N GLN A 401 35.95 -20.35 30.48
CA GLN A 401 35.87 -21.56 31.31
C GLN A 401 36.20 -21.28 32.79
N GLU A 402 37.14 -20.37 33.04
CA GLU A 402 37.52 -19.92 34.38
C GLU A 402 36.97 -18.50 34.60
N CYS A 403 36.09 -18.35 35.60
CA CYS A 403 35.40 -17.11 35.91
C CYS A 403 35.19 -17.03 37.43
N ASN A 404 36.31 -17.00 38.16
CA ASN A 404 36.32 -17.01 39.62
C ASN A 404 36.27 -15.59 40.22
N VAL A 405 36.68 -14.60 39.44
CA VAL A 405 36.76 -13.20 39.85
C VAL A 405 35.92 -12.38 38.88
N THR A 406 34.88 -11.74 39.40
CA THR A 406 33.99 -10.86 38.67
C THR A 406 34.26 -9.40 39.01
N SER A 407 33.99 -8.50 38.08
CA SER A 407 34.06 -7.06 38.30
C SER A 407 32.99 -6.59 39.30
N GLU A 408 33.39 -5.71 40.21
CA GLU A 408 32.57 -5.10 41.27
C GLU A 408 32.86 -3.60 41.35
N ALA A 409 32.15 -2.88 42.21
CA ALA A 409 32.42 -1.47 42.47
C ALA A 409 33.88 -1.25 42.92
N ASP A 410 34.44 -0.11 42.55
CA ASP A 410 35.83 0.32 42.78
C ASP A 410 36.92 -0.47 42.03
N ASP A 411 36.56 -1.51 41.28
CA ASP A 411 37.49 -2.24 40.42
C ASP A 411 37.92 -1.37 39.21
N LEU A 412 39.22 -1.41 38.89
CA LEU A 412 39.74 -0.86 37.64
C LEU A 412 39.64 -1.93 36.55
N ILE A 413 38.89 -1.62 35.51
CA ILE A 413 38.68 -2.52 34.38
C ILE A 413 39.21 -1.92 33.09
N GLN A 414 39.74 -2.80 32.26
CA GLN A 414 40.03 -2.50 30.87
C GLN A 414 39.11 -3.32 29.98
N TYR A 415 38.42 -2.67 29.04
CA TYR A 415 37.39 -3.29 28.21
C TYR A 415 37.43 -2.75 26.77
N ARG A 416 36.91 -3.58 25.85
CA ARG A 416 36.58 -3.17 24.49
C ARG A 416 35.08 -3.07 24.34
N TYR A 417 34.65 -2.15 23.49
CA TYR A 417 33.25 -1.99 23.17
C TYR A 417 33.02 -1.57 21.72
N ASN A 418 31.90 -2.03 21.16
CA ASN A 418 31.26 -1.42 20.01
C ASN A 418 29.88 -0.93 20.46
N CYS A 419 29.59 0.35 20.24
CA CYS A 419 28.30 0.97 20.50
C CYS A 419 27.61 1.26 19.17
N SER A 420 26.43 0.70 18.99
CA SER A 420 25.60 0.89 17.81
C SER A 420 24.16 1.24 18.19
N LEU A 421 23.42 1.77 17.22
CA LEU A 421 21.97 1.82 17.26
C LEU A 421 21.39 0.44 16.97
N MET A 422 20.13 0.23 17.33
CA MET A 422 19.41 -1.03 17.09
C MET A 422 19.26 -1.41 15.61
N ASP A 423 19.46 -0.46 14.68
CA ASP A 423 19.49 -0.72 13.24
C ASP A 423 20.87 -1.17 12.71
N GLY A 424 21.86 -1.29 13.60
CA GLY A 424 23.24 -1.67 13.27
C GLY A 424 24.16 -0.50 12.93
N THR A 425 23.66 0.74 12.93
CA THR A 425 24.51 1.93 12.75
C THR A 425 25.54 2.02 13.86
N LEU A 426 26.83 1.82 13.53
CA LEU A 426 27.93 1.96 14.49
C LEU A 426 28.14 3.44 14.84
N LEU A 427 28.13 3.76 16.13
CA LEU A 427 28.37 5.10 16.66
C LEU A 427 29.80 5.24 17.16
N TYR A 428 30.20 4.39 18.09
CA TYR A 428 31.51 4.45 18.74
C TYR A 428 32.13 3.06 18.84
N SER A 429 33.45 2.97 18.74
CA SER A 429 34.18 1.72 18.97
C SER A 429 35.49 2.01 19.68
N SER A 430 35.82 1.19 20.68
CA SER A 430 37.12 1.26 21.35
C SER A 430 38.29 0.99 20.42
N ASP A 431 38.07 0.28 19.30
CA ASP A 431 39.11 -0.04 18.32
C ASP A 431 39.58 1.17 17.50
N GLN A 432 38.86 2.30 17.59
CA GLN A 432 39.28 3.57 16.98
C GLN A 432 40.45 4.22 17.73
N TYR A 433 40.83 3.70 18.90
CA TYR A 433 41.87 4.24 19.76
C TYR A 433 43.03 3.25 19.90
N ASP A 434 44.24 3.77 20.15
CA ASP A 434 45.46 2.96 20.28
C ASP A 434 45.46 2.05 21.52
N SER A 435 44.60 2.33 22.50
CA SER A 435 44.51 1.56 23.74
C SER A 435 43.05 1.23 24.08
N PRO A 436 42.78 0.02 24.61
CA PRO A 436 41.46 -0.33 25.09
C PRO A 436 40.99 0.61 26.19
N SER A 437 39.67 0.77 26.32
CA SER A 437 39.06 1.71 27.26
C SER A 437 39.26 1.26 28.70
N ILE A 438 39.52 2.22 29.58
CA ILE A 438 39.78 1.99 31.01
C ILE A 438 38.76 2.77 31.82
N THR A 439 38.16 2.15 32.83
CA THR A 439 37.29 2.83 33.80
C THR A 439 37.41 2.21 35.19
N ILE A 440 37.03 2.98 36.20
CA ILE A 440 36.80 2.48 37.56
C ILE A 440 35.29 2.34 37.72
N LEU A 441 34.81 1.15 38.07
CA LEU A 441 33.38 0.91 38.30
C LEU A 441 32.92 1.63 39.58
N GLY A 442 31.72 2.19 39.57
CA GLY A 442 31.14 3.04 40.62
C GLY A 442 31.60 4.50 40.60
N ALA A 443 32.60 4.86 39.79
CA ALA A 443 33.16 6.21 39.77
C ALA A 443 32.39 7.22 38.88
N ASN A 444 31.22 6.83 38.35
CA ASN A 444 30.38 7.64 37.45
C ASN A 444 31.14 8.20 36.22
N LYS A 445 32.06 7.39 35.67
CA LYS A 445 32.87 7.77 34.49
C LYS A 445 32.24 7.35 33.16
N VAL A 446 31.31 6.39 33.21
CA VAL A 446 30.57 5.88 32.05
C VAL A 446 29.08 6.05 32.28
N ILE A 447 28.27 5.86 31.24
CA ILE A 447 26.80 5.91 31.37
C ILE A 447 26.30 4.79 32.31
N PRO A 448 25.24 5.03 33.11
CA PRO A 448 24.76 4.06 34.10
C PRO A 448 24.44 2.67 33.54
N GLY A 449 23.88 2.59 32.33
CA GLY A 449 23.56 1.30 31.72
C GLY A 449 24.80 0.52 31.25
N LEU A 450 25.89 1.21 30.90
CA LEU A 450 27.14 0.58 30.53
C LEU A 450 27.84 0.06 31.79
N GLU A 451 27.76 0.81 32.90
CA GLU A 451 28.22 0.37 34.21
C GLU A 451 27.53 -0.93 34.65
N GLU A 452 26.19 -1.00 34.53
CA GLU A 452 25.41 -2.21 34.81
C GLU A 452 25.83 -3.38 33.91
N GLY A 453 26.08 -3.11 32.61
CA GLY A 453 26.55 -4.11 31.66
C GLY A 453 27.95 -4.68 31.98
N LEU A 454 28.86 -3.83 32.47
CA LEU A 454 30.23 -4.17 32.84
C LEU A 454 30.34 -4.81 34.23
N SER A 455 29.34 -4.62 35.09
CA SER A 455 29.29 -5.19 36.43
C SER A 455 29.13 -6.72 36.40
N GLY A 456 29.85 -7.44 37.25
CA GLY A 456 29.78 -8.89 37.32
C GLY A 456 30.40 -9.63 36.13
N MET A 457 31.20 -8.97 35.28
CA MET A 457 31.91 -9.58 34.16
C MET A 457 33.21 -10.26 34.62
N CYS A 458 33.55 -11.37 34.00
CA CYS A 458 34.88 -11.99 34.12
C CYS A 458 35.79 -11.62 32.94
N VAL A 459 37.11 -11.66 33.16
CA VAL A 459 38.09 -11.40 32.10
C VAL A 459 37.92 -12.38 30.95
N GLY A 460 37.76 -11.86 29.72
CA GLY A 460 37.48 -12.60 28.49
C GLY A 460 36.00 -12.87 28.23
N GLU A 461 35.09 -12.47 29.13
CA GLU A 461 33.64 -12.54 28.92
C GLU A 461 33.19 -11.51 27.88
N ARG A 462 32.22 -11.91 27.05
CA ARG A 462 31.57 -11.02 26.09
C ARG A 462 30.08 -10.93 26.35
N ARG A 463 29.55 -9.72 26.23
CA ARG A 463 28.13 -9.40 26.45
C ARG A 463 27.58 -8.53 25.34
N GLU A 464 26.32 -8.74 25.02
CA GLU A 464 25.46 -7.77 24.33
C GLU A 464 24.59 -7.08 25.37
N VAL A 465 24.58 -5.75 25.39
CA VAL A 465 23.90 -4.94 26.39
C VAL A 465 23.02 -3.90 25.70
N ILE A 466 21.70 -4.01 25.90
CA ILE A 466 20.72 -3.05 25.39
C ILE A 466 20.40 -2.04 26.49
N ILE A 467 20.68 -0.77 26.22
CA ILE A 467 20.55 0.33 27.17
C ILE A 467 19.44 1.29 26.71
N PRO A 468 18.31 1.34 27.44
CA PRO A 468 17.29 2.35 27.22
C PRO A 468 17.83 3.78 27.48
N PRO A 469 17.27 4.82 26.85
CA PRO A 469 17.85 6.16 26.91
C PRO A 469 17.94 6.75 28.32
N HIS A 470 17.02 6.42 29.23
CA HIS A 470 17.07 6.90 30.62
C HIS A 470 18.21 6.26 31.45
N TRP A 471 18.84 5.20 30.96
CA TRP A 471 20.09 4.61 31.46
C TRP A 471 21.33 5.06 30.66
N GLY A 472 21.13 5.84 29.60
CA GLY A 472 22.16 6.33 28.68
C GLY A 472 22.18 7.85 28.59
N HIS A 473 21.99 8.39 27.38
CA HIS A 473 22.07 9.83 27.10
C HIS A 473 20.74 10.60 27.16
N GLY A 474 19.66 9.94 27.57
CA GLY A 474 18.34 10.54 27.76
C GLY A 474 17.70 11.07 26.47
N GLU A 475 16.74 11.98 26.65
CA GLU A 475 15.94 12.55 25.55
C GLU A 475 16.75 13.49 24.64
N ASN A 476 17.83 14.09 25.15
CA ASN A 476 18.65 15.05 24.41
C ASN A 476 19.70 14.36 23.52
N GLY A 477 20.05 13.10 23.80
CA GLY A 477 21.16 12.43 23.14
C GLY A 477 22.51 13.04 23.50
N ALA A 478 23.57 12.63 22.80
CA ALA A 478 24.92 13.16 22.99
C ALA A 478 25.80 12.89 21.76
N GLY A 479 26.45 13.94 21.24
CA GLY A 479 27.32 13.80 20.06
C GLY A 479 26.56 13.25 18.86
N GLU A 480 26.92 12.04 18.43
CA GLU A 480 26.28 11.33 17.32
C GLU A 480 25.07 10.49 17.75
N VAL A 481 24.87 10.30 19.06
CA VAL A 481 23.74 9.57 19.63
C VAL A 481 22.48 10.44 19.51
N PRO A 482 21.46 10.02 18.75
CA PRO A 482 20.23 10.80 18.67
C PRO A 482 19.44 10.74 19.98
N GLY A 483 18.62 11.75 20.23
CA GLY A 483 17.73 11.80 21.39
C GLY A 483 16.82 10.58 21.51
N SER A 484 16.63 10.11 22.75
CA SER A 484 15.81 8.94 23.10
C SER A 484 16.22 7.64 22.39
N ALA A 485 17.47 7.54 21.93
CA ALA A 485 17.96 6.32 21.31
C ALA A 485 18.12 5.16 22.31
N VAL A 486 17.76 3.96 21.87
CA VAL A 486 18.18 2.72 22.52
C VAL A 486 19.54 2.33 21.96
N LEU A 487 20.51 2.10 22.84
CA LEU A 487 21.88 1.75 22.47
C LEU A 487 22.10 0.25 22.62
N MET A 488 22.85 -0.33 21.68
CA MET A 488 23.37 -1.68 21.77
C MET A 488 24.88 -1.63 21.97
N PHE A 489 25.38 -2.26 23.02
CA PHE A 489 26.80 -2.40 23.31
C PHE A 489 27.22 -3.86 23.17
N GLU A 490 28.21 -4.12 22.33
CA GLU A 490 28.99 -5.35 22.37
C GLU A 490 30.21 -5.10 23.25
N LEU A 491 30.34 -5.81 24.37
CA LEU A 491 31.39 -5.62 25.36
C LEU A 491 32.31 -6.83 25.44
N GLU A 492 33.60 -6.59 25.65
CA GLU A 492 34.59 -7.60 26.02
C GLU A 492 35.46 -7.09 27.16
N LEU A 493 35.47 -7.79 28.30
CA LEU A 493 36.34 -7.44 29.41
C LEU A 493 37.75 -8.00 29.16
N MET A 494 38.77 -7.13 29.14
CA MET A 494 40.15 -7.50 28.80
C MET A 494 41.02 -7.71 30.03
N GLU A 495 40.90 -6.83 31.02
CA GLU A 495 41.67 -6.88 32.27
C GLU A 495 40.80 -6.42 33.44
N LEU A 496 41.03 -7.01 34.60
CA LEU A 496 40.35 -6.70 35.86
C LEU A 496 41.40 -6.58 36.97
N GLN A 497 41.52 -5.39 37.54
CA GLN A 497 42.31 -5.14 38.74
C GLN A 497 41.36 -4.79 39.87
N LYS A 498 41.37 -5.60 40.92
CA LYS A 498 40.45 -5.42 42.04
C LYS A 498 40.68 -4.08 42.75
N GLY A 499 39.60 -3.43 43.13
CA GLY A 499 39.57 -2.15 43.83
C GLY A 499 40.01 -2.25 45.29
N VAL A 500 39.92 -1.10 45.94
CA VAL A 500 39.93 -0.93 47.39
C VAL A 500 38.60 -0.28 47.80
N PRO A 501 38.08 -0.54 49.01
CA PRO A 501 36.82 0.04 49.44
C PRO A 501 36.82 1.56 49.39
N GLU A 502 35.63 2.15 49.25
CA GLU A 502 35.45 3.60 49.21
C GLU A 502 36.17 4.31 50.39
N GLY A 503 36.99 5.30 50.05
CA GLY A 503 37.77 6.09 51.01
C GLY A 503 39.17 5.54 51.33
N TYR A 504 39.47 4.30 50.95
CA TYR A 504 40.77 3.69 51.22
C TYR A 504 41.78 3.96 50.10
N MET A 505 43.05 4.08 50.47
CA MET A 505 44.19 4.15 49.56
C MET A 505 44.92 2.81 49.43
N PHE A 506 44.88 2.02 50.50
CA PHE A 506 45.50 0.71 50.63
C PHE A 506 44.60 -0.21 51.48
N VAL A 507 44.65 -1.50 51.20
CA VAL A 507 44.02 -2.53 52.05
C VAL A 507 44.91 -3.76 52.19
N TRP A 508 44.85 -4.39 53.35
CA TRP A 508 45.44 -5.69 53.60
C TRP A 508 44.55 -6.81 53.03
N LEU A 509 45.16 -7.79 52.37
CA LEU A 509 44.48 -8.98 51.81
C LEU A 509 44.56 -10.21 52.75
N GLY A 510 45.10 -10.01 53.96
CA GLY A 510 45.23 -10.98 55.04
C GLY A 510 45.57 -10.25 56.34
N ASP A 511 46.13 -10.95 57.32
CA ASP A 511 46.60 -10.31 58.54
C ASP A 511 47.77 -9.38 58.23
N GLY A 512 47.64 -8.11 58.63
CA GLY A 512 48.75 -7.15 58.58
C GLY A 512 49.88 -7.57 59.51
N PRO A 513 51.11 -7.08 59.30
CA PRO A 513 52.21 -7.36 60.21
C PRO A 513 51.90 -6.78 61.59
N ASP A 514 51.98 -7.63 62.61
CA ASP A 514 51.83 -7.28 64.02
C ASP A 514 53.10 -7.70 64.78
N PRO A 515 53.86 -6.77 65.39
CA PRO A 515 53.65 -5.32 65.41
C PRO A 515 54.05 -4.64 64.09
N LEU A 516 53.27 -3.63 63.68
CA LEU A 516 53.43 -2.93 62.40
C LEU A 516 54.73 -2.11 62.30
N PHE A 517 55.03 -1.27 63.30
CA PHE A 517 56.17 -0.34 63.23
C PHE A 517 57.50 -1.06 63.02
N PRO A 518 57.84 -2.15 63.77
CA PRO A 518 59.07 -2.90 63.52
C PRO A 518 59.11 -3.59 62.15
N ALA A 519 57.96 -3.82 61.51
CA ALA A 519 57.91 -4.36 60.15
C ALA A 519 58.14 -3.29 59.08
N MET A 520 57.82 -2.02 59.39
CA MET A 520 58.05 -0.86 58.54
C MET A 520 59.49 -0.32 58.66
N ASP A 521 60.09 -0.39 59.85
CA ASP A 521 61.49 -0.05 60.13
C ASP A 521 62.43 -1.17 59.66
N LEU A 522 62.65 -1.22 58.34
CA LEU A 522 63.52 -2.15 57.63
C LEU A 522 64.98 -2.07 58.09
N ASN A 523 65.44 -0.89 58.52
CA ASN A 523 66.84 -0.64 58.87
C ASN A 523 67.11 -0.71 60.39
N GLY A 524 66.08 -0.60 61.22
CA GLY A 524 66.10 -0.75 62.67
C GLY A 524 66.55 0.49 63.45
N ASP A 525 66.53 1.68 62.83
CA ASP A 525 66.95 2.95 63.45
C ASP A 525 65.83 3.71 64.16
N LYS A 526 64.61 3.15 64.17
CA LYS A 526 63.39 3.72 64.75
C LYS A 526 62.88 4.98 64.06
N GLU A 527 63.29 5.25 62.83
CA GLU A 527 62.76 6.32 62.00
C GLU A 527 62.36 5.75 60.64
N VAL A 528 61.11 5.93 60.22
CA VAL A 528 60.65 5.46 58.91
C VAL A 528 60.49 6.66 57.96
N PRO A 529 61.51 7.02 57.15
CA PRO A 529 61.37 8.04 56.10
C PRO A 529 60.51 7.53 54.93
N LEU A 530 60.11 8.44 54.02
CA LEU A 530 59.26 8.12 52.88
C LEU A 530 59.81 6.98 52.01
N GLU A 531 61.13 6.91 51.81
CA GLU A 531 61.77 5.85 51.02
C GLU A 531 61.58 4.46 51.65
N GLU A 532 61.66 4.40 52.97
CA GLU A 532 61.49 3.18 53.75
C GLU A 532 60.02 2.75 53.81
N PHE A 533 59.13 3.72 54.07
CA PHE A 533 57.68 3.52 53.99
C PHE A 533 57.24 3.01 52.61
N SER A 534 57.71 3.65 51.55
CA SER A 534 57.43 3.26 50.16
C SER A 534 57.91 1.85 49.87
N SER A 535 59.15 1.54 50.28
CA SER A 535 59.72 0.21 50.12
C SER A 535 58.88 -0.84 50.84
N PHE A 536 58.45 -0.56 52.07
CA PHE A 536 57.58 -1.44 52.85
C PHE A 536 56.25 -1.70 52.13
N ILE A 537 55.50 -0.66 51.76
CA ILE A 537 54.20 -0.81 51.10
C ILE A 537 54.34 -1.57 49.77
N MET A 538 55.36 -1.24 48.97
CA MET A 538 55.63 -1.93 47.71
C MET A 538 55.98 -3.41 47.90
N ILE A 539 56.68 -3.77 48.98
CA ILE A 539 56.92 -5.18 49.35
C ILE A 539 55.59 -5.88 49.64
N GLN A 540 54.68 -5.27 50.41
CA GLN A 540 53.38 -5.88 50.73
C GLN A 540 52.51 -6.09 49.49
N VAL A 541 52.50 -5.12 48.57
CA VAL A 541 51.79 -5.23 47.29
C VAL A 541 52.38 -6.35 46.43
N LYS A 542 53.72 -6.40 46.33
CA LYS A 542 54.43 -7.40 45.52
C LYS A 542 54.27 -8.82 46.07
N GLU A 543 54.21 -8.97 47.38
CA GLU A 543 53.95 -10.26 48.04
C GLU A 543 52.46 -10.66 48.01
N GLY A 544 51.57 -9.81 47.49
CA GLY A 544 50.13 -10.05 47.44
C GLY A 544 49.43 -9.96 48.80
N LYS A 545 50.10 -9.37 49.81
CA LYS A 545 49.57 -9.16 51.16
C LYS A 545 48.77 -7.88 51.28
N GLY A 546 48.98 -6.94 50.37
CA GLY A 546 48.25 -5.67 50.33
C GLY A 546 47.92 -5.24 48.92
N ARG A 547 47.02 -4.27 48.80
CA ARG A 547 46.61 -3.71 47.52
C ARG A 547 46.45 -2.20 47.61
N LEU A 548 47.06 -1.49 46.67
CA LEU A 548 46.87 -0.06 46.48
C LEU A 548 45.64 0.19 45.60
N ARG A 549 45.02 1.36 45.78
CA ARG A 549 43.94 1.84 44.92
C ARG A 549 44.37 1.82 43.45
N PRO A 550 43.69 1.07 42.57
CA PRO A 550 44.10 0.98 41.18
C PRO A 550 43.76 2.27 40.40
N GLY A 551 44.51 2.53 39.33
CA GLY A 551 44.27 3.66 38.42
C GLY A 551 44.85 5.01 38.87
N VAL A 552 45.54 5.04 40.01
CA VAL A 552 46.32 6.20 40.48
C VAL A 552 47.79 5.80 40.54
N ASP A 553 48.68 6.78 40.35
CA ASP A 553 50.12 6.57 40.47
C ASP A 553 50.48 6.08 41.88
N ALA A 554 51.21 4.97 41.95
CA ALA A 554 51.50 4.29 43.20
C ALA A 554 52.39 5.15 44.13
N ASP A 555 53.35 5.89 43.57
CA ASP A 555 54.21 6.78 44.35
C ASP A 555 53.41 7.94 44.95
N SER A 556 52.45 8.48 44.21
CA SER A 556 51.51 9.49 44.73
C SER A 556 50.66 8.95 45.88
N ILE A 557 50.09 7.75 45.75
CA ILE A 557 49.28 7.14 46.81
C ILE A 557 50.12 6.94 48.07
N ILE A 558 51.30 6.34 47.93
CA ILE A 558 52.21 6.07 49.05
C ILE A 558 52.62 7.37 49.74
N LYS A 559 52.89 8.43 48.97
CA LYS A 559 53.22 9.74 49.52
C LYS A 559 52.05 10.33 50.31
N ASP A 560 50.83 10.19 49.82
CA ASP A 560 49.63 10.66 50.53
C ASP A 560 49.38 9.84 51.81
N MET A 561 49.56 8.52 51.76
CA MET A 561 49.55 7.66 52.94
C MET A 561 50.61 8.10 53.96
N PHE A 562 51.85 8.31 53.52
CA PHE A 562 52.95 8.77 54.37
C PHE A 562 52.63 10.11 55.05
N ASN A 563 52.16 11.10 54.29
CA ASN A 563 51.81 12.42 54.83
C ASN A 563 50.65 12.37 55.83
N ASN A 564 49.76 11.38 55.71
CA ASN A 564 48.68 11.17 56.67
C ASN A 564 49.17 10.54 57.98
N GLN A 565 50.27 9.78 57.94
CA GLN A 565 50.88 9.15 59.11
C GLN A 565 51.94 10.05 59.79
N ASP A 566 52.65 10.88 59.03
CA ASP A 566 53.57 11.92 59.52
C ASP A 566 52.78 13.12 60.09
N GLN A 567 52.34 12.99 61.34
CA GLN A 567 51.48 13.98 61.99
C GLN A 567 52.19 15.32 62.20
N ASN A 568 53.48 15.28 62.51
CA ASN A 568 54.26 16.45 62.88
C ASN A 568 54.92 17.14 61.66
N LYS A 569 54.90 16.49 60.49
CA LYS A 569 55.43 16.93 59.19
C LYS A 569 56.95 17.11 59.16
N ASP A 570 57.68 16.29 59.92
CA ASP A 570 59.14 16.30 59.97
C ASP A 570 59.79 15.41 58.89
N GLY A 571 58.99 14.71 58.10
CA GLY A 571 59.43 13.85 57.01
C GLY A 571 59.82 12.45 57.45
N LYS A 572 59.43 12.02 58.66
CA LYS A 572 59.70 10.69 59.22
C LYS A 572 58.51 10.20 60.05
N ILE A 573 58.27 8.90 60.06
CA ILE A 573 57.28 8.28 60.96
C ILE A 573 58.01 7.62 62.13
N VAL A 574 57.60 7.91 63.37
CA VAL A 574 58.10 7.24 64.58
C VAL A 574 57.01 6.42 65.29
N GLU A 575 57.42 5.47 66.14
CA GLU A 575 56.50 4.51 66.79
C GLU A 575 55.34 5.19 67.56
N ASP A 576 55.60 6.36 68.14
CA ASP A 576 54.60 7.13 68.91
C ASP A 576 53.50 7.75 68.02
N GLU A 577 53.79 8.03 66.75
CA GLU A 577 52.81 8.60 65.80
C GLU A 577 51.77 7.57 65.33
N LEU A 578 52.14 6.29 65.35
CA LEU A 578 51.24 5.18 65.05
C LEU A 578 50.32 4.81 66.24
N LYS A 579 50.81 4.97 67.48
CA LYS A 579 50.05 4.63 68.70
C LYS A 579 48.93 5.62 69.03
N LEU A 580 49.06 6.87 68.60
CA LEU A 580 48.07 7.93 68.91
C LEU A 580 46.69 7.69 68.28
N LYS A 581 46.53 6.74 67.35
CA LYS A 581 45.22 6.34 66.80
C LYS A 581 44.45 5.30 67.64
N GLU A 582 45.09 4.56 68.54
CA GLU A 582 44.41 3.51 69.34
C GLU A 582 43.66 4.05 70.57
N ASP A 583 43.98 5.27 71.03
CA ASP A 583 43.44 5.86 72.27
C ASP A 583 42.25 6.85 72.07
N GLU A 584 41.69 6.96 70.85
CA GLU A 584 40.43 7.69 70.62
C GLU A 584 39.20 6.80 70.89
N PRO A 585 38.14 7.31 71.57
CA PRO A 585 37.00 6.51 71.98
C PRO A 585 36.19 6.00 70.79
N GLU A 586 35.89 4.69 70.82
CA GLU A 586 34.99 3.89 69.96
C GLU A 586 33.96 4.68 69.14
N GLN A 587 34.38 5.26 68.03
CA GLN A 587 33.54 5.46 66.86
C GLN A 587 34.40 5.26 65.63
N VAL A 588 34.22 4.07 65.02
CA VAL A 588 34.88 3.61 63.80
C VAL A 588 36.29 3.02 64.02
N THR A 589 36.35 1.86 64.68
CA THR A 589 37.38 0.86 64.35
C THR A 589 37.19 0.46 62.88
N ARG A 590 37.94 1.13 62.02
CA ARG A 590 38.22 0.73 60.64
C ARG A 590 39.73 0.66 60.58
N ASP A 591 40.26 -0.54 60.33
CA ASP A 591 41.69 -0.78 60.16
C ASP A 591 42.20 0.10 58.99
N GLU A 592 42.67 1.29 59.32
CA GLU A 592 43.30 2.24 58.43
C GLU A 592 44.82 2.13 58.56
N LEU A 593 45.46 1.60 57.52
CA LEU A 593 46.85 1.88 57.21
C LEU A 593 46.96 2.51 55.82
#